data_AF-A0A7H0TZ82-F1
#
_entry.id   AF-A0A7H0TZ82-F1
#
_cell.length_a   1.000
_cell.length_b   1.000
_cell.length_c   1.000
_cell.angle_alpha   90.00
_cell.angle_beta   90.00
_cell.angle_gamma   90.00
#
_symmetry.space_group_name_H-M   'P 1'
#
loop_
_entity.id
_entity.type
_entity.pdbx_description
1 polymer ?
#
loop_
_entity_poly.entity_id
_entity_poly.type
_entity_poly.pdbx_seq_one_letter_code
_entity_poly.pdbx_strand_id
1 'polypeptide(L)'
;MRNSEPPFNKSTRIDVFPHVIVMFLYGIASLFASFYLQCTSWRNGGSGVSDYDQFNQKPGVVCIFRWGYPGPDPRILILFLIKDIEAIRIHYQEGIDQHFMLFLEVRGKGSISLFRSTDYEIIEEKAYDLADFLDVPINLSWFRPNK
;
A
#
# COMPACT_ATOMS: atom_id res chain seq x y z
N MET A 1 -83.56 -20.34 16.01
CA MET A 1 -82.28 -20.25 15.28
C MET A 1 -81.49 -19.13 15.92
N ARG A 2 -80.42 -19.46 16.64
CA ARG A 2 -79.64 -18.51 17.46
C ARG A 2 -78.34 -18.23 16.72
N ASN A 3 -78.11 -16.96 16.43
CA ASN A 3 -77.06 -16.44 15.56
C ASN A 3 -75.69 -16.74 16.18
N SER A 4 -74.87 -17.53 15.49
CA SER A 4 -73.47 -17.78 15.87
C SER A 4 -72.59 -16.69 15.27
N GLU A 5 -72.31 -15.64 16.02
CA GLU A 5 -71.28 -14.66 15.68
C GLU A 5 -69.89 -15.32 15.80
N PRO A 6 -69.01 -15.23 14.79
CA PRO A 6 -67.63 -15.71 14.93
C PRO A 6 -66.83 -14.75 15.84
N PRO A 7 -65.95 -15.26 16.73
CA PRO A 7 -65.09 -14.42 17.54
C PRO A 7 -63.92 -13.92 16.69
N PHE A 8 -64.15 -12.92 15.84
CA PHE A 8 -63.05 -12.25 15.14
C PHE A 8 -62.70 -10.93 15.84
N ASN A 9 -61.39 -10.77 16.05
CA ASN A 9 -60.70 -9.51 16.28
C ASN A 9 -60.64 -8.96 17.73
N LYS A 10 -59.91 -9.67 18.60
CA LYS A 10 -59.05 -8.94 19.55
C LYS A 10 -57.85 -8.44 18.75
N SER A 11 -57.92 -7.21 18.27
CA SER A 11 -56.77 -6.51 17.73
C SER A 11 -55.81 -6.29 18.90
N THR A 12 -54.86 -7.20 19.06
CA THR A 12 -53.69 -6.98 19.89
C THR A 12 -52.99 -5.77 19.29
N ARG A 13 -53.27 -4.59 19.82
CA ARG A 13 -52.62 -3.35 19.42
C ARG A 13 -51.16 -3.54 19.82
N ILE A 14 -50.34 -3.97 18.87
CA ILE A 14 -48.91 -4.15 19.06
C ILE A 14 -48.40 -2.73 19.30
N ASP A 15 -48.01 -2.40 20.52
CA ASP A 15 -47.26 -1.17 20.79
C ASP A 15 -45.93 -1.31 20.06
N VAL A 16 -45.91 -0.85 18.80
CA VAL A 16 -44.75 -0.91 17.90
C VAL A 16 -43.68 0.12 18.33
N PHE A 17 -44.02 0.98 19.29
CA PHE A 17 -43.24 2.12 19.74
C PHE A 17 -41.90 1.72 20.40
N PRO A 18 -41.86 0.81 21.40
CA PRO A 18 -40.58 0.43 22.01
C PRO A 18 -39.70 -0.44 21.09
N HIS A 19 -40.26 -1.28 20.22
CA HIS A 19 -39.45 -2.22 19.43
C HIS A 19 -38.73 -1.57 18.24
N VAL A 20 -39.41 -0.68 17.52
CA VAL A 20 -38.83 0.00 16.35
C VAL A 20 -37.71 0.96 16.74
N ILE A 21 -37.86 1.66 17.87
CA ILE A 21 -36.82 2.56 18.39
C ILE A 21 -35.55 1.78 18.74
N VAL A 22 -35.70 0.60 19.35
CA VAL A 22 -34.58 -0.27 19.70
C VAL A 22 -33.88 -0.77 18.43
N MET A 23 -34.63 -1.22 17.42
CA MET A 23 -34.04 -1.64 16.13
C MET A 23 -33.30 -0.50 15.42
N PHE A 24 -33.82 0.74 15.50
CA PHE A 24 -33.18 1.92 14.90
C PHE A 24 -31.89 2.33 15.62
N LEU A 25 -31.88 2.28 16.96
CA LEU A 25 -30.68 2.53 17.78
C LEU A 25 -29.54 1.55 17.43
N TYR A 26 -29.87 0.26 17.32
CA TYR A 26 -28.88 -0.75 16.92
C TYR A 26 -28.37 -0.53 15.48
N GLY A 27 -29.23 -0.07 14.57
CA GLY A 27 -28.83 0.27 13.20
C GLY A 27 -27.84 1.43 13.14
N ILE A 28 -28.10 2.51 13.87
CA ILE A 28 -27.18 3.67 13.93
C ILE A 28 -25.84 3.27 14.54
N ALA A 29 -25.85 2.48 15.63
CA ALA A 29 -24.61 2.02 16.26
C ALA A 29 -23.74 1.19 15.29
N SER A 30 -24.36 0.30 14.51
CA SER A 30 -23.67 -0.52 13.52
C SER A 30 -23.11 0.31 12.35
N LEU A 31 -23.87 1.31 11.88
CA LEU A 31 -23.38 2.27 10.87
C LEU A 31 -22.16 3.04 11.38
N PHE A 32 -22.19 3.50 12.64
CA PHE A 32 -21.08 4.23 13.23
C PHE A 32 -19.83 3.35 13.40
N ALA A 33 -20.01 2.10 13.83
CA ALA A 33 -18.91 1.13 13.94
C ALA A 33 -18.31 0.78 12.57
N SER A 34 -19.15 0.59 11.55
CA SER A 34 -18.70 0.29 10.18
C SER A 34 -17.99 1.48 9.55
N PHE A 35 -18.52 2.69 9.74
CA PHE A 35 -17.90 3.93 9.27
C PHE A 35 -16.55 4.17 9.97
N TYR A 36 -16.47 3.94 11.28
CA TYR A 36 -15.21 4.03 12.02
C TYR A 36 -14.16 3.09 11.45
N LEU A 37 -14.50 1.81 11.24
CA LEU A 37 -13.59 0.83 10.65
C LEU A 37 -13.17 1.22 9.23
N GLN A 38 -14.09 1.66 8.38
CA GLN A 38 -13.79 2.12 7.03
C GLN A 38 -12.86 3.35 7.04
N CYS A 39 -13.10 4.33 7.92
CA CYS A 39 -12.23 5.49 8.09
C CYS A 39 -10.84 5.11 8.61
N THR A 40 -10.74 4.13 9.52
CA THR A 40 -9.44 3.63 9.98
C THR A 40 -8.72 2.86 8.88
N SER A 41 -9.42 2.07 8.08
CA SER A 41 -8.85 1.37 6.92
C SER A 41 -8.38 2.37 5.86
N TRP A 42 -9.14 3.43 5.60
CA TRP A 42 -8.73 4.52 4.70
C TRP A 42 -7.48 5.25 5.20
N ARG A 43 -7.38 5.50 6.51
CA ARG A 43 -6.17 6.13 7.09
C ARG A 43 -4.97 5.18 7.18
N ASN A 44 -5.18 3.89 7.48
CA ASN A 44 -4.12 2.88 7.55
C ASN A 44 -3.68 2.41 6.15
N GLY A 45 -4.55 2.50 5.14
CA GLY A 45 -4.21 2.23 3.74
C GLY A 45 -3.37 3.33 3.09
N GLY A 46 -3.10 4.43 3.79
CA GLY A 46 -2.24 5.51 3.31
C GLY A 46 -0.74 5.31 3.57
N SER A 47 -0.34 4.26 4.31
CA SER A 47 1.08 3.98 4.62
C SER A 47 1.66 2.74 3.96
N GLY A 48 0.95 2.12 3.01
CA GLY A 48 1.43 0.97 2.27
C GLY A 48 0.89 1.01 0.85
N VAL A 49 1.79 1.07 -0.13
CA VAL A 49 1.50 1.10 -1.58
C VAL A 49 1.18 2.49 -2.15
N SER A 50 2.08 3.45 -1.95
CA SER A 50 2.34 4.48 -2.98
C SER A 50 3.76 4.31 -3.48
N ASP A 51 3.99 3.19 -4.19
CA ASP A 51 5.08 3.06 -5.15
C ASP A 51 4.72 3.89 -6.40
N TYR A 52 4.67 5.21 -6.24
CA TYR A 52 4.78 6.13 -7.36
C TYR A 52 6.20 6.71 -7.30
N ASP A 53 7.18 5.87 -7.61
CA ASP A 53 8.54 6.34 -7.87
C ASP A 53 8.48 7.08 -9.21
N GLN A 54 8.04 8.33 -9.17
CA GLN A 54 8.09 9.22 -10.32
C GLN A 54 9.54 9.58 -10.57
N PHE A 55 10.26 8.66 -11.21
CA PHE A 55 11.54 8.91 -11.85
C PHE A 55 11.31 9.90 -13.00
N ASN A 56 11.26 11.18 -12.68
CA ASN A 56 11.20 12.22 -13.69
C ASN A 56 12.64 12.65 -14.02
N GLN A 57 13.10 12.31 -15.22
CA GLN A 57 14.28 12.95 -15.80
C GLN A 57 13.94 14.40 -16.12
N LYS A 58 14.30 15.32 -15.23
CA LYS A 58 14.61 16.69 -15.67
C LYS A 58 16.04 16.65 -16.19
N PRO A 59 16.41 17.39 -17.26
CA PRO A 59 17.66 17.19 -17.98
C PRO A 59 18.87 17.21 -17.04
N GLY A 60 19.41 16.03 -16.72
CA GLY A 60 20.58 15.81 -15.87
C GLY A 60 20.35 15.35 -14.43
N VAL A 61 19.11 15.26 -13.94
CA VAL A 61 18.81 15.01 -12.52
C VAL A 61 17.75 13.93 -12.33
N VAL A 62 18.06 12.93 -11.49
CA VAL A 62 17.14 11.90 -10.99
C VAL A 62 16.65 12.29 -9.61
N CYS A 63 15.32 12.32 -9.43
CA CYS A 63 14.69 12.58 -8.14
C CYS A 63 14.03 11.30 -7.63
N ILE A 64 14.43 10.83 -6.46
CA ILE A 64 13.70 9.78 -5.73
C ILE A 64 12.78 10.47 -4.74
N PHE A 65 11.48 10.19 -4.84
CA PHE A 65 10.46 10.71 -3.93
C PHE A 65 10.00 9.60 -2.98
N ARG A 66 10.29 9.75 -1.68
CA ARG A 66 9.66 8.91 -0.64
C ARG A 66 8.69 9.70 0.21
N TRP A 67 7.45 9.23 0.24
CA TRP A 67 6.44 9.68 1.21
C TRP A 67 6.65 8.93 2.52
N GLY A 68 6.98 9.69 3.57
CA GLY A 68 7.08 9.17 4.93
C GLY A 68 5.76 9.29 5.69
N TYR A 69 5.76 8.81 6.94
CA TYR A 69 4.67 9.03 7.91
C TYR A 69 4.30 10.54 7.98
N PRO A 70 3.01 10.91 8.04
CA PRO A 70 2.58 12.31 8.04
C PRO A 70 3.16 13.06 9.25
N GLY A 71 4.26 13.77 9.04
CA GLY A 71 4.94 14.64 10.00
C GLY A 71 5.26 16.01 9.39
N PRO A 72 6.01 16.88 10.11
CA PRO A 72 6.31 18.25 9.67
C PRO A 72 7.02 18.34 8.30
N ASP A 73 7.80 17.32 7.94
CA ASP A 73 8.45 17.18 6.63
C ASP A 73 8.17 15.78 6.04
N PRO A 74 7.01 15.55 5.41
CA PRO A 74 6.61 14.22 4.96
C PRO A 74 7.28 13.80 3.63
N ARG A 75 8.16 14.65 3.08
CA ARG A 75 8.75 14.50 1.74
C ARG A 75 10.26 14.40 1.82
N ILE A 76 10.79 13.19 1.62
CA ILE A 76 12.22 12.98 1.44
C ILE A 76 12.48 13.01 -0.07
N LEU A 77 12.97 14.15 -0.56
CA LEU A 77 13.41 14.32 -1.94
C LEU A 77 14.92 14.08 -1.98
N ILE A 78 15.34 12.97 -2.60
CA ILE A 78 16.76 12.73 -2.82
C ILE A 78 17.07 13.01 -4.28
N LEU A 79 17.83 14.09 -4.50
CA LEU A 79 18.25 14.57 -5.80
C LEU A 79 19.64 14.02 -6.14
N PHE A 80 19.76 13.40 -7.31
CA PHE A 80 21.02 12.85 -7.83
C PHE A 80 21.27 13.38 -9.23
N LEU A 81 22.54 13.68 -9.56
CA LEU A 81 22.91 13.87 -10.95
C LEU A 81 23.01 12.49 -11.61
N ILE A 82 22.55 12.37 -12.86
CA ILE A 82 22.69 11.14 -13.65
C ILE A 82 24.17 10.73 -13.75
N LYS A 83 25.09 11.71 -13.79
CA LYS A 83 26.55 11.50 -13.84
C LYS A 83 27.14 10.84 -12.59
N ASP A 84 26.43 10.92 -11.46
CA ASP A 84 26.89 10.36 -10.20
C ASP A 84 26.37 8.93 -9.99
N ILE A 85 25.52 8.41 -10.87
CA ILE A 85 25.00 7.04 -10.81
C ILE A 85 26.02 6.13 -11.50
N GLU A 86 26.60 5.19 -10.75
CA GLU A 86 27.64 4.28 -11.27
C GLU A 86 27.06 2.96 -11.76
N ALA A 87 26.18 2.35 -10.96
CA ALA A 87 25.62 1.03 -11.25
C ALA A 87 24.31 0.78 -10.49
N ILE A 88 23.50 -0.13 -11.02
CA ILE A 88 22.39 -0.75 -10.28
C ILE A 88 22.87 -2.09 -9.75
N ARG A 89 22.82 -2.29 -8.43
CA ARG A 89 23.25 -3.53 -7.76
C ARG A 89 22.06 -4.30 -7.22
N ILE A 90 21.94 -5.57 -7.58
CA ILE A 90 20.95 -6.48 -6.96
C ILE A 90 21.64 -7.24 -5.83
N HIS A 91 21.03 -7.28 -4.65
CA HIS A 91 21.52 -8.00 -3.46
C HIS A 91 20.51 -9.05 -3.00
N TYR A 92 20.97 -10.25 -2.64
CA TYR A 92 20.16 -11.27 -1.97
C TYR A 92 20.35 -11.11 -0.49
N GLN A 93 19.27 -11.08 0.26
CA GLN A 93 19.38 -11.31 1.68
C GLN A 93 19.02 -12.76 2.00
N GLU A 94 20.03 -13.57 2.28
CA GLU A 94 19.85 -14.92 2.85
C GLU A 94 19.57 -14.81 4.35
N GLY A 95 18.44 -15.35 4.79
CA GLY A 95 17.99 -15.31 6.18
C GLY A 95 16.62 -15.97 6.36
N ILE A 96 15.97 -15.71 7.50
CA ILE A 96 14.61 -16.20 7.80
C ILE A 96 13.58 -15.60 6.82
N ASP A 97 13.86 -14.39 6.34
CA ASP A 97 13.06 -13.64 5.38
C ASP A 97 13.89 -13.48 4.11
N GLN A 98 13.71 -14.40 3.17
CA GLN A 98 14.42 -14.41 1.88
C GLN A 98 13.81 -13.37 0.96
N HIS A 99 14.62 -12.40 0.55
CA HIS A 99 14.19 -11.38 -0.39
C HIS A 99 15.38 -10.80 -1.15
N PHE A 100 15.07 -10.27 -2.32
CA PHE A 100 16.00 -9.54 -3.15
C PHE A 100 15.79 -8.04 -2.90
N MET A 101 16.88 -7.30 -2.89
CA MET A 101 16.90 -5.84 -2.79
C MET A 101 17.60 -5.24 -4.00
N LEU A 102 16.98 -4.23 -4.57
CA LEU A 102 17.56 -3.40 -5.61
C LEU A 102 18.25 -2.17 -4.98
N PHE A 103 19.53 -2.00 -5.27
CA PHE A 103 20.34 -0.87 -4.82
C PHE A 103 20.79 -0.01 -6.00
N LEU A 104 20.75 1.31 -5.82
CA LEU A 104 21.38 2.26 -6.71
C LEU A 104 22.71 2.71 -6.10
N GLU A 105 23.83 2.46 -6.78
CA GLU A 105 25.14 2.93 -6.35
C GLU A 105 25.39 4.32 -6.89
N VAL A 106 25.51 5.29 -5.97
CA VAL A 106 25.78 6.68 -6.30
C VAL A 106 27.15 7.07 -5.75
N ARG A 107 27.98 7.64 -6.63
CA ARG A 107 29.30 8.16 -6.32
C ARG A 107 29.21 9.21 -5.21
N GLY A 108 29.87 8.93 -4.08
CA GLY A 108 29.97 9.85 -2.93
C GLY A 108 28.80 9.84 -1.93
N LYS A 109 27.65 9.23 -2.25
CA LYS A 109 26.50 9.09 -1.34
C LYS A 109 26.28 7.66 -0.82
N GLY A 110 26.89 6.66 -1.45
CA GLY A 110 26.74 5.25 -1.07
C GLY A 110 25.60 4.56 -1.83
N SER A 111 25.23 3.35 -1.38
CA SER A 111 24.16 2.55 -1.99
C SER A 111 22.79 2.90 -1.38
N ILE A 112 21.81 3.22 -2.23
CA ILE A 112 20.44 3.51 -1.82
C ILE A 112 19.53 2.35 -2.22
N SER A 113 18.81 1.76 -1.26
CA SER A 113 17.79 0.75 -1.58
C SER A 113 16.55 1.40 -2.20
N LEU A 114 16.15 0.89 -3.37
CA LEU A 114 15.00 1.34 -4.14
C LEU A 114 13.80 0.42 -3.95
N PHE A 115 14.00 -0.89 -4.11
CA PHE A 115 12.91 -1.86 -4.18
C PHE A 115 13.26 -3.14 -3.44
N ARG A 116 12.25 -3.79 -2.85
CA ARG A 116 12.35 -5.07 -2.14
C ARG A 116 11.22 -5.98 -2.59
N SER A 117 11.56 -7.20 -3.00
CA SER A 117 10.60 -8.24 -3.35
C SER A 117 11.17 -9.62 -3.04
N THR A 118 10.29 -10.59 -2.86
CA THR A 118 10.65 -12.00 -2.68
C THR A 118 10.87 -12.69 -4.02
N ASP A 119 10.25 -12.19 -5.09
CA ASP A 119 10.33 -12.78 -6.43
C ASP A 119 11.47 -12.18 -7.26
N TYR A 120 12.32 -13.05 -7.81
CA TYR A 120 13.48 -12.65 -8.63
C TYR A 120 13.05 -12.01 -9.95
N GLU A 121 12.11 -12.63 -10.68
CA GLU A 121 11.67 -12.16 -12.00
C GLU A 121 11.17 -10.71 -11.95
N ILE A 122 10.39 -10.38 -10.91
CA ILE A 122 9.86 -9.02 -10.69
C ILE A 122 11.01 -8.02 -10.45
N ILE A 123 12.08 -8.44 -9.77
CA ILE A 123 13.22 -7.58 -9.49
C ILE A 123 14.15 -7.43 -10.69
N GLU A 124 14.31 -8.49 -11.46
CA GLU A 124 15.07 -8.48 -12.71
C GLU A 124 14.40 -7.56 -13.73
N GLU A 125 13.09 -7.72 -13.97
CA GLU A 125 12.31 -6.87 -14.88
C GLU A 125 12.43 -5.39 -14.47
N LYS A 126 12.23 -5.09 -13.19
CA LYS A 126 12.40 -3.71 -12.68
C LYS A 126 13.82 -3.19 -12.78
N ALA A 127 14.82 -4.04 -12.60
CA ALA A 127 16.23 -3.64 -12.75
C ALA A 127 16.55 -3.30 -14.21
N TYR A 128 16.02 -4.07 -15.16
CA TYR A 128 16.14 -3.80 -16.59
C TYR A 128 15.43 -2.51 -16.99
N ASP A 129 14.20 -2.31 -16.55
CA ASP A 129 13.46 -1.07 -16.80
C ASP A 129 14.22 0.15 -16.26
N LEU A 130 14.78 0.05 -15.05
CA LEU A 130 15.59 1.11 -14.45
C LEU A 130 16.92 1.35 -15.17
N ALA A 131 17.57 0.28 -15.62
CA ALA A 131 18.83 0.37 -16.35
C ALA A 131 18.63 1.01 -17.73
N ASP A 132 17.58 0.62 -18.45
CA ASP A 132 17.20 1.22 -19.73
C ASP A 132 16.79 2.68 -19.55
N PHE A 133 16.04 2.98 -18.49
CA PHE A 133 15.65 4.35 -18.16
C PHE A 133 16.83 5.24 -17.78
N LEU A 134 17.86 4.72 -17.10
CA LEU A 134 19.01 5.50 -16.61
C LEU A 134 20.24 5.46 -17.51
N ASP A 135 20.31 4.52 -18.46
CA ASP A 135 21.48 4.20 -19.29
C ASP A 135 22.72 3.80 -18.44
N VAL A 136 22.51 2.92 -17.45
CA VAL A 136 23.50 2.53 -16.44
C VAL A 136 23.69 1.00 -16.41
N PRO A 137 24.92 0.48 -16.24
CA PRO A 137 25.16 -0.96 -16.16
C PRO A 137 24.57 -1.60 -14.88
N ILE A 138 24.06 -2.83 -15.03
CA ILE A 138 23.59 -3.67 -13.92
C ILE A 138 24.75 -4.52 -13.39
N ASN A 139 24.95 -4.52 -12.08
CA ASN A 139 25.95 -5.33 -11.38
C ASN A 139 25.27 -6.39 -10.49
N LEU A 140 25.39 -7.64 -10.90
CA LEU A 140 24.87 -8.82 -10.20
C LEU A 140 25.95 -9.38 -9.26
N SER A 141 26.09 -8.79 -8.07
CA SER A 141 27.24 -9.07 -7.18
C SER A 141 27.31 -10.48 -6.57
N TRP A 142 26.25 -11.30 -6.63
CA TRP A 142 26.20 -12.63 -5.99
C TRP A 142 25.38 -13.68 -6.78
N PHE A 143 24.81 -13.32 -7.94
CA PHE A 143 23.90 -14.20 -8.69
C PHE A 143 24.66 -15.31 -9.43
N ARG A 144 24.56 -16.54 -8.94
CA ARG A 144 24.93 -17.77 -9.66
C ARG A 144 23.65 -18.38 -10.22
N PRO A 145 23.36 -18.26 -11.53
CA PRO A 145 22.26 -19.03 -12.10
C PRO A 145 22.62 -20.51 -11.98
N ASN A 146 21.92 -21.25 -11.11
CA ASN A 146 21.97 -22.69 -11.13
C ASN A 146 21.28 -23.16 -12.42
N LYS A 147 22.05 -23.86 -13.24
CA LYS A 147 21.65 -24.47 -14.51
C LYS A 147 20.67 -25.62 -14.31
#